data_AF-A0A937HX41-F1
#
_entry.id   AF-A0A937HX41-F1
#
_cell.length_a   1.000
_cell.length_b   1.000
_cell.length_c   1.000
_cell.angle_alpha   90.00
_cell.angle_beta   90.00
_cell.angle_gamma   90.00
#
_symmetry.space_group_name_H-M   'P 1'
#
loop_
_entity.id
_entity.type
_entity.pdbx_description
1 polymer ?
#
loop_
_entity_poly.entity_id
_entity_poly.type
_entity_poly.pdbx_seq_one_letter_code
_entity_poly.pdbx_strand_id
1 'polypeptide(L)'
;MSDDSLQTHPLYTTDRDEVDALLGYQDDPGPEHLTTAGRLLMRYSDFPGAEDIKQDLGKVMASWGLDRSGLNTKCREIWSSGWRPGQKLDADVGSGADVDDRDN
;
A
#
# COMPACT_ATOMS: atom_id res chain seq x y z
N MET A 1 -4.69 31.10 12.69
CA MET A 1 -3.70 30.08 12.32
C MET A 1 -4.12 28.83 13.08
N SER A 2 -4.91 27.96 12.45
CA SER A 2 -5.32 26.72 13.09
C SER A 2 -4.07 25.85 13.25
N ASP A 3 -3.89 25.29 14.44
CA ASP A 3 -2.80 24.37 14.76
C ASP A 3 -3.08 22.99 14.15
N ASP A 4 -3.17 22.95 12.82
CA ASP A 4 -3.42 21.74 12.02
C ASP A 4 -2.25 20.75 12.10
N SER A 5 -1.17 21.11 12.81
CA SER A 5 0.04 20.29 12.96
C SER A 5 -0.15 19.08 13.88
N LEU A 6 -1.24 19.02 14.67
CA LEU A 6 -1.46 18.01 15.71
C LEU A 6 -2.59 17.01 15.40
N GLN A 7 -3.18 17.01 14.20
CA GLN A 7 -4.27 16.07 13.92
C GLN A 7 -3.73 14.63 13.87
N THR A 8 -4.45 13.73 14.54
CA THR A 8 -4.17 12.29 14.52
C THR A 8 -5.19 11.62 13.59
N HIS A 9 -4.69 10.93 12.57
CA HIS A 9 -5.56 10.20 11.65
C HIS A 9 -6.26 9.04 12.39
N PRO A 10 -7.55 8.75 12.16
CA PRO A 10 -8.26 7.67 12.85
C PRO A 10 -7.63 6.27 12.67
N LEU A 11 -6.91 6.06 11.56
CA LEU A 11 -6.19 4.82 11.27
C LEU A 11 -4.72 4.84 11.70
N TYR A 12 -4.27 5.89 12.41
CA TYR A 12 -2.86 6.11 12.73
C TYR A 12 -2.19 4.87 13.33
N THR A 13 -2.81 4.21 14.31
CA THR A 13 -2.22 3.05 14.98
C THR A 13 -1.93 1.91 13.98
N THR A 14 -2.92 1.52 13.19
CA THR A 14 -2.74 0.46 12.19
C THR A 14 -1.76 0.87 11.10
N ASP A 15 -1.81 2.12 10.66
CA ASP A 15 -0.91 2.63 9.63
C ASP A 15 0.53 2.74 10.14
N ARG A 16 0.72 2.95 11.44
CA ARG A 16 2.03 2.93 12.08
C ARG A 16 2.63 1.53 12.04
N ASP A 17 1.85 0.52 12.41
CA ASP A 17 2.30 -0.88 12.32
C ASP A 17 2.69 -1.26 10.88
N GLU A 18 1.92 -0.81 9.89
CA GLU A 18 2.24 -1.03 8.47
C GLU A 18 3.53 -0.33 8.05
N VAL A 19 3.76 0.93 8.45
CA VAL A 19 5.00 1.64 8.12
C VAL A 19 6.20 1.04 8.81
N ASP A 20 6.08 0.64 10.07
CA ASP A 20 7.18 -0.01 10.80
C ASP A 20 7.56 -1.35 10.14
N ALA A 21 6.57 -2.11 9.66
CA ALA A 21 6.81 -3.32 8.88
C ALA A 21 7.53 -3.02 7.55
N LEU A 22 7.15 -1.95 6.84
CA LEU A 22 7.82 -1.52 5.61
C LEU A 22 9.27 -1.07 5.87
N LEU A 23 9.52 -0.32 6.95
CA LEU A 23 10.86 0.12 7.35
C LEU A 23 11.78 -1.05 7.72
N GLY A 24 11.23 -2.09 8.34
CA GLY A 24 11.95 -3.30 8.72
C GLY A 24 12.27 -4.24 7.56
N TYR A 25 11.66 -4.03 6.39
CA TYR A 25 11.82 -4.91 5.23
C TYR A 25 13.11 -4.59 4.46
N GLN A 26 13.97 -5.60 4.28
CA GLN A 26 15.33 -5.44 3.74
C GLN A 26 15.51 -5.94 2.31
N ASP A 27 14.57 -6.75 1.81
CA ASP A 27 14.63 -7.30 0.45
C ASP A 27 13.98 -6.36 -0.58
N ASP A 28 13.99 -6.75 -1.85
CA ASP A 28 13.26 -6.05 -2.90
C ASP A 28 11.73 -6.07 -2.61
N PRO A 29 11.04 -4.92 -2.70
CA PRO A 29 9.63 -4.82 -2.31
C PRO A 29 8.73 -5.56 -3.31
N GLY A 30 8.05 -6.60 -2.81
CA GLY A 30 6.99 -7.30 -3.54
C GLY A 30 5.66 -6.53 -3.65
N PRO A 31 4.63 -7.12 -4.30
CA PRO A 31 3.35 -6.46 -4.54
C PRO A 31 2.63 -5.93 -3.30
N GLU A 32 2.65 -6.68 -2.20
CA GLU A 32 2.03 -6.28 -0.93
C GLU A 32 2.70 -5.01 -0.36
N HIS A 33 4.02 -4.93 -0.38
CA HIS A 33 4.79 -3.78 0.10
C HIS A 33 4.53 -2.54 -0.75
N LEU A 34 4.62 -2.68 -2.09
CA LEU A 34 4.43 -1.58 -3.02
C LEU A 34 3.01 -1.00 -2.95
N THR A 35 2.00 -1.87 -2.91
CA THR A 35 0.61 -1.43 -2.86
C THR A 35 0.23 -0.85 -1.48
N THR A 36 0.80 -1.37 -0.39
CA THR A 36 0.66 -0.78 0.95
C THR A 36 1.29 0.59 1.05
N ALA A 37 2.54 0.76 0.59
CA ALA A 37 3.20 2.06 0.54
C ALA A 37 2.42 3.07 -0.32
N GLY A 38 1.90 2.65 -1.48
CA GLY A 38 1.09 3.48 -2.36
C GLY A 38 -0.20 3.96 -1.68
N ARG A 39 -0.91 3.06 -0.97
CA ARG A 39 -2.12 3.39 -0.20
C ARG A 39 -1.82 4.41 0.90
N LEU A 40 -0.76 4.19 1.67
CA LEU A 40 -0.36 5.06 2.77
C LEU A 40 0.06 6.44 2.27
N LEU A 41 0.86 6.52 1.20
CA LEU A 41 1.25 7.79 0.59
C LEU A 41 0.07 8.59 0.07
N MET A 42 -0.94 7.93 -0.50
CA MET A 42 -2.18 8.60 -0.92
C MET A 42 -2.99 9.11 0.27
N ARG A 43 -3.07 8.33 1.35
CA ARG A 43 -3.81 8.71 2.56
C ARG A 43 -3.20 9.92 3.26
N TYR A 44 -1.87 9.96 3.37
CA TYR A 44 -1.17 10.99 4.14
C TYR A 44 -0.66 12.17 3.30
N SER A 45 -0.79 12.18 1.97
CA SER A 45 -0.19 13.25 1.14
C SER A 45 -0.67 14.66 1.50
N ASP A 46 -1.96 14.80 1.75
CA ASP A 46 -2.62 16.08 2.02
C ASP A 46 -3.25 16.12 3.42
N PHE A 47 -2.93 15.13 4.26
CA PHE A 47 -3.45 15.06 5.63
C PHE A 47 -2.70 16.08 6.51
N PRO A 48 -3.41 16.97 7.24
CA PRO A 48 -2.77 17.83 8.25
C PRO A 48 -2.24 16.96 9.41
N GLY A 49 -0.96 17.07 9.78
CA GLY A 49 -0.33 16.24 10.83
C GLY A 49 0.34 14.94 10.33
N ALA A 50 0.53 13.97 11.23
CA ALA A 50 1.20 12.68 10.98
C ALA A 50 2.59 12.80 10.29
N GLU A 51 3.38 13.76 10.75
CA GLU A 51 4.68 14.09 10.15
C GLU A 51 5.69 12.94 10.28
N ASP A 52 5.62 12.20 11.39
CA ASP A 52 6.34 10.94 11.60
C ASP A 52 6.03 9.91 10.49
N ILE A 53 4.74 9.71 10.18
CA ILE A 53 4.32 8.79 9.12
C ILE A 53 4.86 9.22 7.76
N LYS A 54 4.74 10.50 7.43
CA LYS A 54 5.21 11.06 6.16
C LYS A 54 6.72 10.91 6.01
N GLN A 55 7.48 11.23 7.05
CA GLN A 55 8.94 11.11 7.05
C GLN A 55 9.39 9.67 6.88
N ASP A 56 8.74 8.74 7.56
CA ASP A 56 9.09 7.32 7.48
C ASP A 56 8.71 6.70 6.14
N LEU A 57 7.56 7.07 5.56
CA LEU A 57 7.24 6.71 4.17
C LEU A 57 8.29 7.25 3.20
N GLY A 58 8.82 8.46 3.45
CA GLY A 58 9.94 9.00 2.70
C GLY A 58 11.21 8.13 2.78
N LYS A 59 11.53 7.60 3.97
CA LYS A 59 12.66 6.68 4.17
C LYS A 59 12.46 5.35 3.46
N VAL A 60 11.25 4.79 3.52
CA VAL A 60 10.86 3.56 2.80
C VAL A 60 11.06 3.75 1.28
N MET A 61 10.60 4.88 0.74
CA MET A 61 10.78 5.17 -0.69
C MET A 61 12.25 5.31 -1.06
N ALA A 62 13.05 5.98 -0.23
CA ALA A 62 14.47 6.16 -0.44
C ALA A 62 15.24 4.84 -0.37
N SER A 63 14.90 3.93 0.56
CA SER A 63 15.57 2.62 0.67
C SER A 63 15.31 1.73 -0.54
N TRP A 64 14.16 1.86 -1.19
CA TRP A 64 13.82 1.14 -2.43
C TRP A 64 14.30 1.85 -3.70
N GLY A 65 14.91 3.03 -3.60
CA GLY A 65 15.37 3.81 -4.75
C GLY A 65 14.21 4.27 -5.66
N LEU A 66 13.03 4.50 -5.08
CA LEU A 66 11.82 4.84 -5.83
C LEU A 66 11.35 6.26 -5.49
N ASP A 67 10.82 6.94 -6.50
CA ASP A 67 10.02 8.15 -6.31
C ASP A 67 8.52 7.82 -6.40
N ARG A 68 7.66 8.84 -6.21
CA ARG A 68 6.21 8.68 -6.29
C ARG A 68 5.75 8.21 -7.67
N SER A 69 6.42 8.63 -8.74
CA SER A 69 6.06 8.23 -10.10
C SER A 69 6.35 6.76 -10.34
N GLY A 70 7.56 6.31 -9.99
CA GLY A 70 8.01 4.93 -10.09
C GLY A 70 7.16 3.99 -9.25
N LEU A 71 6.81 4.37 -8.02
CA LEU A 71 5.87 3.60 -7.20
C LEU A 71 4.50 3.48 -7.88
N ASN A 72 3.95 4.58 -8.36
CA ASN A 72 2.64 4.58 -9.01
C ASN A 72 2.62 3.72 -10.28
N THR A 73 3.70 3.73 -11.07
CA THR A 73 3.85 2.87 -12.24
C THR A 73 3.85 1.39 -11.85
N LYS A 74 4.69 1.00 -10.89
CA LYS A 74 4.72 -0.38 -10.37
C LYS A 74 3.38 -0.83 -9.81
N CYS A 75 2.71 0.03 -9.03
CA CYS A 75 1.37 -0.27 -8.52
C CYS A 75 0.38 -0.54 -9.66
N ARG A 76 0.36 0.30 -10.71
CA ARG A 76 -0.53 0.06 -11.86
C ARG A 76 -0.24 -1.27 -12.55
N GLU A 77 1.02 -1.61 -12.75
CA GLU A 77 1.43 -2.91 -13.32
C GLU A 77 0.91 -4.08 -12.47
N ILE A 78 1.05 -4.01 -11.14
CA ILE A 78 0.53 -5.00 -10.19
C ILE A 78 -1.00 -5.13 -10.31
N TRP A 79 -1.74 -4.02 -10.32
CA TRP A 79 -3.20 -4.07 -10.43
C TRP A 79 -3.65 -4.65 -11.79
N SER A 80 -2.95 -4.29 -12.86
CA SER A 80 -3.18 -4.80 -14.22
C SER A 80 -2.83 -6.27 -14.37
N SER A 81 -1.94 -6.83 -13.55
CA SER A 81 -1.61 -8.26 -13.58
C SER A 81 -2.70 -9.14 -12.97
N GLY A 82 -3.74 -8.54 -12.37
CA GLY A 82 -4.81 -9.26 -11.68
C GLY A 82 -4.50 -9.57 -10.21
N TRP A 83 -3.31 -9.22 -9.70
CA TRP A 83 -2.97 -9.40 -8.29
C TRP A 83 -3.87 -8.54 -7.40
N ARG A 84 -4.27 -9.07 -6.23
CA ARG A 84 -5.04 -8.36 -5.20
C ARG A 84 -4.40 -8.52 -3.82
N PRO A 85 -4.54 -7.53 -2.92
CA PRO A 85 -4.09 -7.66 -1.53
C PRO A 85 -4.64 -8.93 -0.87
N GLY A 86 -3.79 -9.61 -0.11
CA GLY A 86 -4.12 -10.89 0.52
C GLY A 86 -4.06 -12.12 -0.41
N GLN A 87 -3.80 -11.94 -1.70
CA GLN A 87 -3.51 -13.05 -2.62
C GLN A 87 -2.07 -13.53 -2.41
N LYS A 88 -1.90 -14.78 -1.98
CA LYS A 88 -0.58 -15.42 -1.96
C LYS A 88 -0.08 -15.55 -3.40
N LEU A 89 1.20 -15.25 -3.63
CA LEU A 89 1.84 -15.32 -4.95
C LEU A 89 1.77 -16.74 -5.59
N ASP A 90 1.55 -17.78 -4.77
CA ASP A 90 1.41 -19.18 -5.21
C ASP A 90 -0.05 -19.65 -5.37
N ALA A 91 -1.02 -18.73 -5.36
CA ALA A 91 -2.43 -19.10 -5.53
C ALA A 91 -2.72 -19.36 -7.03
N ASP A 92 -2.43 -20.58 -7.46
CA ASP A 92 -3.02 -21.20 -8.65
C ASP A 92 -4.53 -21.38 -8.38
N VAL A 93 -5.29 -20.29 -8.51
CA VAL A 93 -6.75 -20.30 -8.30
C VAL A 93 -7.41 -20.85 -9.55
N GLY A 94 -7.73 -22.14 -9.49
CA GLY A 94 -8.62 -22.81 -10.43
C GLY A 94 -9.93 -22.03 -10.58
N SER A 95 -10.31 -21.81 -11.84
CA SER A 95 -11.48 -21.03 -12.27
C SER A 95 -12.78 -21.66 -11.74
N GLY A 96 -13.17 -21.31 -10.52
CA GLY A 96 -14.45 -21.66 -9.91
C GLY A 96 -15.53 -20.64 -10.28
N ALA A 97 -15.82 -20.51 -11.57
CA ALA A 97 -16.92 -19.67 -12.06
C ALA A 97 -17.61 -20.36 -13.24
N ASP A 98 -18.13 -21.57 -13.00
CA ASP A 98 -19.26 -22.10 -13.76
C ASP A 98 -20.46 -22.12 -12.81
N VAL A 99 -21.28 -21.07 -12.88
CA VAL A 99 -22.68 -21.14 -12.45
C VAL A 99 -23.50 -21.35 -13.71
N ASP A 100 -23.80 -22.62 -13.97
CA ASP A 100 -24.67 -23.06 -15.05
C ASP A 100 -26.09 -22.54 -14.73
N ASP A 101 -26.51 -21.45 -15.38
CA ASP A 101 -27.91 -21.02 -15.37
C ASP A 101 -28.74 -22.13 -16.02
N ARG A 102 -29.35 -22.98 -15.20
CA ARG A 102 -30.37 -23.93 -15.64
C ARG A 102 -31.73 -23.42 -15.18
N ASP A 103 -32.37 -22.70 -16.09
CA ASP A 103 -33.80 -22.43 -16.07
C ASP A 103 -34.59 -23.75 -15.92
N ASN A 104 -35.54 -23.77 -14.99
CA ASN A 104 -36.72 -24.63 -15.06
C ASN A 104 -37.93 -24.00 -14.37
#